data_AF-A0A2D5Y6A3-F1
#
_entry.id   AF-A0A2D5Y6A3-F1
#
_cell.length_a   1.000
_cell.length_b   1.000
_cell.length_c   1.000
_cell.angle_alpha   90.00
_cell.angle_beta   90.00
_cell.angle_gamma   90.00
#
_symmetry.space_group_name_H-M   'P 1'
#
loop_
_entity.id
_entity.type
_entity.pdbx_description
1 polymer ?
#
loop_
_entity_poly.entity_id
_entity_poly.type
_entity_poly.pdbx_seq_one_letter_code
_entity_poly.pdbx_strand_id
1 'polypeptide(L)'
;MGSLTSRPKVPSYQQPQVVYVPQPAPSVAAPAPVPAPSDADGGEQGVKDAAEAREDNLLTRDRSRYGTVTTSFRGLLNLASGGTQKKTLLGE
;
A
#
# COMPACT_ATOMS: atom_id res chain seq x y z
N MET A 1 -8.67 40.07 18.17
CA MET A 1 -8.95 38.71 18.68
C MET A 1 -10.05 38.11 17.81
N GLY A 2 -9.73 37.05 17.06
CA GLY A 2 -10.63 36.47 16.06
C GLY A 2 -11.80 35.69 16.67
N SER A 3 -12.94 35.70 15.99
CA SER A 3 -14.20 35.08 16.44
C SER A 3 -14.10 33.56 16.53
N LEU A 4 -14.62 32.97 17.62
CA LEU A 4 -14.71 31.53 17.85
C LEU A 4 -15.77 30.83 16.97
N THR A 5 -16.59 31.60 16.24
CA THR A 5 -17.66 31.05 15.40
C THR A 5 -17.29 30.94 13.91
N SER A 6 -16.13 31.43 13.49
CA SER A 6 -15.73 31.33 12.09
C SER A 6 -15.27 29.91 11.76
N ARG A 7 -16.08 29.19 10.99
CA ARG A 7 -15.70 27.90 10.42
C ARG A 7 -14.60 28.11 9.37
N PRO A 8 -13.51 27.31 9.37
CA PRO A 8 -12.49 27.36 8.34
C PRO A 8 -13.11 27.10 6.96
N LYS A 9 -12.75 27.92 5.96
CA LYS A 9 -13.17 27.68 4.58
C LYS A 9 -12.39 26.49 4.03
N VAL A 10 -13.07 25.35 3.93
CA VAL A 10 -12.49 24.11 3.41
C VAL A 10 -12.31 24.24 1.89
N PRO A 11 -11.15 23.84 1.32
CA PRO A 11 -10.97 23.81 -0.12
C PRO A 11 -12.02 22.88 -0.74
N SER A 12 -12.78 23.39 -1.71
CA SER A 12 -13.68 22.55 -2.50
C SER A 12 -12.82 21.65 -3.38
N TYR A 13 -12.69 20.38 -3.00
CA TYR A 13 -12.03 19.40 -3.85
C TYR A 13 -12.85 19.27 -5.15
N GLN A 14 -12.24 19.64 -6.27
CA GLN A 14 -12.79 19.33 -7.58
C GLN A 14 -12.87 17.80 -7.68
N GLN A 15 -14.04 17.28 -8.06
CA GLN A 15 -14.21 15.85 -8.23
C GLN A 15 -13.22 15.34 -9.30
N PRO A 16 -12.56 14.19 -9.08
CA PRO A 16 -11.63 13.66 -10.05
C PRO A 16 -12.36 13.35 -11.35
N GLN A 17 -11.90 13.93 -12.46
CA GLN A 17 -12.41 13.60 -13.79
C GLN A 17 -12.00 12.17 -14.14
N VAL A 18 -12.99 11.33 -14.44
CA VAL A 18 -12.76 9.95 -14.88
C VAL A 18 -12.47 9.98 -16.38
N VAL A 19 -11.25 9.62 -16.75
CA VAL A 19 -10.82 9.49 -18.16
C VAL A 19 -10.81 8.00 -18.52
N TYR A 20 -11.67 7.60 -19.45
CA TYR A 20 -11.67 6.24 -19.99
C TYR A 20 -10.64 6.16 -21.12
N VAL A 21 -9.66 5.26 -20.97
CA VAL A 21 -8.67 4.98 -22.01
C VAL A 21 -9.10 3.71 -22.74
N PRO A 22 -9.13 3.69 -24.09
CA PRO A 22 -9.44 2.49 -24.84
C PRO A 22 -8.37 1.42 -24.59
N GLN A 23 -8.82 0.21 -24.31
CA GLN A 23 -7.94 -0.94 -24.15
C GLN A 23 -7.37 -1.34 -25.53
N PRO A 24 -6.04 -1.46 -25.68
CA PRO A 24 -5.46 -1.92 -26.93
C PRO A 24 -5.89 -3.37 -27.19
N ALA A 25 -6.46 -3.62 -28.37
CA ALA A 25 -6.79 -4.96 -28.81
C ALA A 25 -5.49 -5.74 -29.10
N PRO A 26 -5.38 -7.01 -28.66
CA PRO A 26 -4.25 -7.84 -29.03
C PRO A 26 -4.23 -8.02 -30.55
N SER A 27 -3.12 -7.65 -31.19
CA SER A 27 -2.85 -7.98 -32.58
C SER A 27 -2.67 -9.49 -32.68
N VAL A 28 -3.70 -10.19 -33.16
CA VAL A 28 -3.61 -11.63 -33.43
C VAL A 28 -2.81 -11.79 -34.72
N ALA A 29 -1.52 -12.10 -34.59
CA ALA A 29 -0.77 -12.67 -35.70
C ALA A 29 -1.46 -13.99 -36.11
N ALA A 30 -1.67 -14.18 -37.41
CA ALA A 30 -2.31 -15.39 -37.94
C ALA A 30 -1.58 -16.65 -37.41
N PRO A 31 -2.31 -17.64 -36.87
CA PRO A 31 -1.68 -18.82 -36.30
C PRO A 31 -1.05 -19.66 -37.41
N ALA A 32 0.21 -20.03 -37.24
CA ALA A 32 0.82 -21.15 -37.93
C ALA A 32 0.04 -22.45 -37.59
N PRO A 33 -0.02 -23.46 -38.48
CA PRO A 33 -0.79 -24.67 -38.20
C PRO A 33 -0.23 -25.39 -36.98
N VAL A 34 -1.04 -25.47 -35.92
CA VAL A 34 -0.73 -26.18 -34.68
C VAL A 34 -1.16 -27.65 -34.84
N PRO A 35 -0.33 -28.66 -34.54
CA PRO A 35 -0.78 -30.04 -34.48
C PRO A 35 -1.75 -30.23 -33.29
N ALA A 36 -2.71 -31.14 -33.43
CA ALA A 36 -3.82 -31.38 -32.51
C ALA A 36 -3.41 -31.51 -31.02
N PRO A 37 -4.29 -31.10 -30.07
CA PRO A 37 -3.95 -31.09 -28.65
C PRO A 37 -3.93 -32.51 -28.10
N SER A 38 -2.82 -32.89 -27.47
CA SER A 38 -2.81 -33.88 -26.40
C SER A 38 -3.15 -33.14 -25.11
N ASP A 39 -4.24 -33.53 -24.47
CA ASP A 39 -4.75 -33.02 -23.21
C ASP A 39 -3.71 -32.99 -22.07
N ALA A 40 -3.92 -32.03 -21.17
CA ALA A 40 -3.40 -31.90 -19.80
C ALA A 40 -1.92 -31.50 -19.61
N ASP A 41 -1.73 -30.36 -18.93
CA ASP A 41 -0.81 -30.17 -17.76
C ASP A 41 -0.24 -28.73 -17.61
N GLY A 42 -1.06 -27.68 -17.80
CA GLY A 42 -0.61 -26.28 -17.65
C GLY A 42 -1.33 -25.44 -16.58
N GLY A 43 -2.44 -25.94 -16.03
CA GLY A 43 -3.31 -25.16 -15.13
C GLY A 43 -2.89 -25.19 -13.66
N GLU A 44 -2.16 -26.21 -13.22
CA GLU A 44 -1.81 -26.38 -11.80
C GLU A 44 -0.57 -25.59 -11.39
N GLN A 45 0.37 -25.37 -12.32
CA GLN A 45 1.61 -24.64 -12.05
C GLN A 45 1.35 -23.15 -11.76
N GLY A 46 0.52 -22.49 -12.57
CA GLY A 46 0.23 -21.06 -12.40
C GLY A 46 -0.60 -20.72 -11.15
N VAL A 47 -1.39 -21.67 -10.63
CA VAL A 47 -2.17 -21.47 -9.40
C VAL A 47 -1.28 -21.61 -8.16
N LYS A 48 -0.29 -22.51 -8.20
CA LYS A 48 0.71 -22.67 -7.12
C LYS A 48 1.58 -21.43 -7.00
N ASP A 49 2.09 -20.90 -8.12
CA ASP A 49 2.89 -19.67 -8.14
C ASP A 49 2.13 -18.45 -7.58
N ALA A 50 0.82 -18.35 -7.87
CA ALA A 50 -0.01 -17.26 -7.36
C ALA A 50 -0.32 -17.39 -5.85
N ALA A 51 -0.42 -18.62 -5.34
CA ALA A 51 -0.64 -18.89 -3.92
C ALA A 51 0.63 -18.58 -3.10
N GLU A 52 1.79 -19.02 -3.58
CA GLU A 52 3.09 -18.74 -2.96
C GLU A 52 3.38 -17.24 -2.93
N ALA A 53 3.15 -16.53 -4.04
CA ALA A 53 3.30 -15.08 -4.08
C ALA A 53 2.36 -14.35 -3.11
N ARG A 54 1.15 -14.87 -2.89
CA ARG A 54 0.21 -14.30 -1.91
C ARG A 54 0.70 -14.53 -0.47
N GLU A 55 1.22 -15.71 -0.18
CA GLU A 55 1.77 -16.04 1.14
C GLU A 55 2.96 -15.12 1.49
N ASP A 56 3.90 -14.95 0.55
CA ASP A 56 5.04 -14.05 0.73
C ASP A 56 4.62 -12.58 0.96
N ASN A 57 3.62 -12.11 0.21
CA ASN A 57 3.07 -10.77 0.39
C ASN A 57 2.37 -10.59 1.76
N LEU A 58 1.73 -11.63 2.29
CA LEU A 58 1.11 -11.59 3.62
C LEU A 58 2.18 -11.61 4.72
N LEU A 59 3.18 -12.47 4.61
CA LEU A 59 4.28 -12.59 5.57
C LEU A 59 5.11 -11.30 5.65
N THR A 60 5.42 -10.69 4.50
CA THR A 60 6.15 -9.42 4.45
C THR A 60 5.32 -8.27 5.03
N ARG A 61 4.01 -8.22 4.75
CA ARG A 61 3.09 -7.23 5.33
C ARG A 61 2.99 -7.35 6.84
N ASP A 62 2.87 -8.57 7.36
CA ASP A 62 2.75 -8.78 8.81
C ASP A 62 4.05 -8.45 9.53
N ARG A 63 5.21 -8.87 9.00
CA ARG A 63 6.51 -8.48 9.56
C ARG A 63 6.72 -6.95 9.55
N SER A 64 6.28 -6.27 8.49
CA SER A 64 6.32 -4.80 8.40
C SER A 64 5.47 -4.13 9.47
N ARG A 65 4.23 -4.61 9.67
CA ARG A 65 3.30 -4.09 10.69
C ARG A 65 3.86 -4.22 12.11
N TYR A 66 4.41 -5.39 12.47
CA TYR A 66 5.02 -5.58 13.79
C TYR A 66 6.20 -4.62 14.01
N GLY A 67 7.03 -4.40 12.99
CA GLY A 67 8.10 -3.41 13.04
C GLY A 67 7.57 -2.00 13.28
N THR A 68 6.57 -1.57 12.52
CA THR A 68 5.97 -0.24 12.69
C THR A 68 5.35 -0.07 14.07
N VAL A 69 4.58 -1.04 14.55
CA VAL A 69 3.92 -0.99 15.87
C VAL A 69 4.95 -0.92 17.00
N THR A 70 6.00 -1.74 16.96
CA THR A 70 7.04 -1.76 17.99
C THR A 70 7.85 -0.46 17.99
N THR A 71 8.24 0.05 16.81
CA THR A 71 8.94 1.33 16.70
C THR A 71 8.06 2.50 17.15
N SER A 72 6.79 2.54 16.73
CA SER A 72 5.86 3.61 17.13
C SER A 72 5.59 3.58 18.62
N PHE A 73 5.37 2.39 19.20
CA PHE A 73 5.13 2.24 20.63
C PHE A 73 6.35 2.64 21.45
N ARG A 74 7.55 2.23 21.03
CA ARG A 74 8.81 2.66 21.66
C ARG A 74 9.03 4.17 21.56
N GLY A 75 8.68 4.77 20.42
CA GLY A 75 8.71 6.23 20.24
C GLY A 75 7.74 6.95 21.18
N LEU A 76 6.51 6.45 21.31
CA LEU A 76 5.52 6.99 22.25
C LEU A 76 5.96 6.83 23.71
N LEU A 77 6.54 5.69 24.09
CA LEU A 77 7.08 5.49 25.43
C LEU A 77 8.26 6.41 25.72
N ASN A 78 9.17 6.63 24.76
CA ASN A 78 10.29 7.56 24.91
C ASN A 78 9.80 9.03 25.04
N LEU A 79 8.73 9.38 24.32
CA LEU A 79 8.07 10.68 24.45
C LEU A 79 7.39 10.82 25.82
N ALA A 80 6.69 9.78 26.27
CA ALA A 80 5.98 9.75 27.55
C ALA A 80 6.93 9.70 28.76
N SER A 81 8.10 9.06 28.63
CA SER A 81 9.12 9.03 29.67
C SER A 81 9.93 10.32 29.78
N GLY A 82 9.55 11.37 29.03
CA GLY A 82 10.14 12.69 29.17
C GLY A 82 11.54 12.83 28.56
N GLY A 83 11.84 12.09 27.49
CA GLY A 83 13.11 12.21 26.73
C GLY A 83 13.34 13.59 26.06
N THR A 84 12.42 14.54 26.22
CA THR A 84 12.72 15.96 26.03
C THR A 84 13.46 16.43 27.27
N GLN A 85 14.79 16.61 27.18
CA GLN A 85 15.56 17.41 28.13
C GLN A 85 14.77 18.68 28.40
N LYS A 86 14.11 18.73 29.56
CA LYS A 86 13.36 19.90 29.98
C LYS A 86 14.44 20.96 30.19
N LYS A 87 14.54 21.92 29.28
CA LYS A 87 15.41 23.07 29.47
C LYS A 87 15.08 23.65 30.83
N THR A 88 15.99 23.45 31.77
CA THR A 88 15.92 24.08 33.07
C THR A 88 16.09 25.59 32.84
N LEU A 89 15.52 26.42 33.72
CA LEU A 89 15.63 27.87 33.61
C LEU A 89 17.10 28.38 33.66
N LEU A 90 18.03 27.47 33.98
CA LEU A 90 19.47 27.66 34.06
C LEU A 90 20.25 26.97 32.92
N GLY A 91 19.58 26.28 32.00
CA GLY A 91 20.21 25.78 30.77
C GLY A 91 21.26 24.70 30.99
N GLU A 92 20.87 23.59 31.61
CA GLU A 92 21.49 22.26 31.45
C GLU A 92 20.40 21.20 31.26
#